data_AF-A0A933HYD5-F1
#
_entry.id   AF-A0A933HYD5-F1
#
_cell.length_a   1.000
_cell.length_b   1.000
_cell.length_c   1.000
_cell.angle_alpha   90.00
_cell.angle_beta   90.00
_cell.angle_gamma   90.00
#
_symmetry.space_group_name_H-M   'P 1'
#
loop_
_entity.id
_entity.type
_entity.pdbx_description
1 polymer ?
#
loop_
_entity_poly.entity_id
_entity_poly.type
_entity_poly.pdbx_seq_one_letter_code
_entity_poly.pdbx_strand_id
1 'polypeptide(L)'
;MRKRMMLLGAALVMGSWAGTWAAGPGAGEKKGKDPRGFPPPPAVEDIEDGEESPGPYEGRGPRNEMEGPEEREALEFIREAAPEMQDEFFRARREKPAAFRKKLRRMAPMLKDPETREALKRQIKLEFQVRRMASEMRKADGKEDEAVKKELAKALSEQFDAKLELQVKRLQKMKEDLSQLESRINKRKAQKDEIVKKRLSELSGESEPWDW
;
A
#
# COMPACT_ATOMS: atom_id res chain seq x y z
N MET A 1 -50.71 27.31 -26.03
CA MET A 1 -49.73 27.20 -24.93
C MET A 1 -48.33 27.14 -25.52
N ARG A 2 -47.50 28.18 -25.30
CA ARG A 2 -46.19 28.34 -25.97
C ARG A 2 -45.05 27.84 -25.08
N LYS A 3 -44.10 27.16 -25.74
CA LYS A 3 -42.84 26.58 -25.28
C LYS A 3 -41.94 27.59 -24.56
N ARG A 4 -41.24 27.15 -23.51
CA ARG A 4 -39.96 27.72 -23.06
C ARG A 4 -38.93 26.60 -22.89
N MET A 5 -38.11 26.42 -23.91
CA MET A 5 -36.82 25.74 -23.86
C MET A 5 -35.86 26.63 -23.07
N MET A 6 -35.36 26.15 -21.93
CA MET A 6 -34.19 26.75 -21.28
C MET A 6 -32.94 26.05 -21.82
N LEU A 7 -32.27 26.73 -22.75
CA LEU A 7 -30.88 26.49 -23.11
C LEU A 7 -30.01 27.06 -21.99
N LEU A 8 -29.53 26.20 -21.09
CA LEU A 8 -28.41 26.53 -20.21
C LEU A 8 -27.11 26.23 -20.97
N GLY A 9 -26.48 27.29 -21.44
CA GLY A 9 -25.12 27.26 -22.00
C GLY A 9 -24.12 26.96 -20.88
N ALA A 10 -23.48 25.79 -20.95
CA ALA A 10 -22.28 25.52 -20.19
C ALA A 10 -21.10 26.20 -20.89
N ALA A 11 -20.62 27.30 -20.30
CA ALA A 11 -19.42 27.98 -20.74
C ALA A 11 -18.20 27.10 -20.49
N LEU A 12 -17.58 26.68 -21.60
CA LEU A 12 -16.33 25.95 -21.65
C LEU A 12 -15.18 26.92 -21.32
N VAL A 13 -14.74 26.98 -20.06
CA VAL A 13 -13.51 27.68 -19.69
C VAL A 13 -12.33 26.76 -20.03
N MET A 14 -11.81 26.89 -21.26
CA MET A 14 -10.50 26.34 -21.61
C MET A 14 -9.41 27.16 -20.92
N GLY A 15 -9.12 26.79 -19.67
CA GLY A 15 -7.92 27.24 -18.99
C GLY A 15 -6.70 26.55 -19.61
N SER A 16 -6.04 27.25 -20.53
CA SER A 16 -4.74 26.89 -21.09
C SER A 16 -3.69 26.78 -19.98
N TRP A 17 -3.40 25.56 -19.53
CA TRP A 17 -2.22 25.25 -18.71
C TRP A 17 -1.03 25.01 -19.64
N ALA A 18 -0.59 26.06 -20.32
CA ALA A 18 0.75 26.10 -20.93
C ALA A 18 1.76 26.46 -19.83
N GLY A 19 2.01 25.50 -18.93
CA GLY A 19 3.11 25.58 -17.98
C GLY A 19 4.42 25.32 -18.70
N THR A 20 5.08 26.39 -19.12
CA THR A 20 6.48 26.43 -19.55
C THR A 20 7.38 25.86 -18.44
N TRP A 21 7.90 24.65 -18.64
CA TRP A 21 9.01 24.12 -17.87
C TRP A 21 10.29 24.81 -18.32
N ALA A 22 10.49 26.04 -17.86
CA ALA A 22 11.76 26.73 -17.99
C ALA A 22 12.76 26.08 -17.03
N ALA A 23 13.70 25.33 -17.60
CA ALA A 23 14.92 24.90 -16.92
C ALA A 23 15.70 26.14 -16.47
N GLY A 24 15.65 26.44 -15.18
CA GLY A 24 16.50 27.45 -14.53
C GLY A 24 17.84 26.84 -14.11
N PRO A 25 18.99 27.46 -14.42
CA PRO A 25 20.29 26.99 -13.99
C PRO A 25 20.54 27.31 -12.51
N GLY A 26 21.07 26.33 -11.77
CA GLY A 26 21.83 26.43 -10.53
C GLY A 26 21.60 27.64 -9.62
N ALA A 27 20.64 27.54 -8.70
CA ALA A 27 20.57 28.40 -7.53
C ALA A 27 21.24 27.69 -6.34
N GLY A 28 22.39 28.21 -5.93
CA GLY A 28 23.15 27.74 -4.78
C GLY A 28 22.30 27.66 -3.51
N GLU A 29 22.43 26.52 -2.84
CA GLU A 29 21.79 26.15 -1.59
C GLU A 29 22.30 27.06 -0.45
N LYS A 30 21.68 28.24 -0.31
CA LYS A 30 21.85 29.07 0.88
C LYS A 30 21.12 28.38 2.04
N LYS A 31 21.88 27.82 2.98
CA LYS A 31 21.41 27.35 4.30
C LYS A 31 20.68 28.48 5.03
N GLY A 32 19.38 28.60 4.79
CA GLY A 32 18.48 29.44 5.56
C GLY A 32 18.22 28.79 6.91
N LYS A 33 18.66 29.44 7.99
CA LYS A 33 18.20 29.18 9.35
C LYS A 33 16.68 29.35 9.38
N ASP A 34 15.94 28.26 9.53
CA ASP A 34 14.50 28.29 9.77
C ASP A 34 14.28 28.97 11.16
N PRO A 35 13.53 30.08 11.26
CA PRO A 35 13.31 30.80 12.52
C PRO A 35 12.36 30.07 13.49
N ARG A 36 11.88 28.87 13.13
CA ARG A 36 11.12 27.98 14.01
C ARG A 36 12.10 27.13 14.83
N GLY A 37 12.81 27.82 15.73
CA GLY A 37 13.68 27.21 16.73
C GLY A 37 12.86 26.41 17.73
N PHE A 38 12.48 25.19 17.36
CA PHE A 38 12.40 24.14 18.37
C PHE A 38 13.79 24.07 19.00
N PRO A 39 13.91 24.13 20.35
CA PRO A 39 15.19 23.86 20.98
C PRO A 39 15.69 22.52 20.42
N PRO A 40 16.98 22.39 20.08
CA PRO A 40 17.51 21.10 19.74
C PRO A 40 17.10 20.13 20.87
N PRO A 41 16.64 18.91 20.56
CA PRO A 41 16.49 17.91 21.61
C PRO A 41 17.79 17.90 22.42
N PRO A 42 17.72 17.73 23.75
CA PRO A 42 18.92 17.63 24.58
C PRO A 42 19.89 16.71 23.85
N ALA A 43 21.15 17.14 23.73
CA ALA A 43 22.19 16.31 23.19
C ALA A 43 22.05 14.96 23.89
N VAL A 44 21.60 13.96 23.13
CA VAL A 44 21.67 12.59 23.59
C VAL A 44 23.16 12.43 23.71
N GLU A 45 23.67 12.51 24.95
CA GLU A 45 25.04 12.14 25.27
C GLU A 45 25.29 10.88 24.45
N ASP A 46 26.34 10.92 23.64
CA ASP A 46 26.75 9.80 22.82
C ASP A 46 26.74 8.58 23.75
N ILE A 47 25.65 7.83 23.70
CA ILE A 47 25.61 6.46 24.18
C ILE A 47 26.58 5.88 23.19
N GLU A 48 27.86 5.82 23.62
CA GLU A 48 28.88 5.04 22.97
C GLU A 48 28.13 3.80 22.55
N ASP A 49 28.05 3.60 21.23
CA ASP A 49 27.55 2.39 20.60
C ASP A 49 28.43 1.29 21.18
N GLY A 50 28.07 0.85 22.38
CA GLY A 50 28.50 -0.39 22.95
C GLY A 50 28.06 -1.33 21.87
N GLU A 51 29.04 -1.86 21.16
CA GLU A 51 28.89 -2.96 20.24
C GLU A 51 28.05 -3.98 21.00
N GLU A 52 26.72 -3.91 20.82
CA GLU A 52 25.78 -4.95 21.16
C GLU A 52 26.19 -6.05 20.20
N SER A 53 27.24 -6.76 20.63
CA SER A 53 27.71 -7.99 20.04
C SER A 53 26.44 -8.76 19.79
N PRO A 54 26.03 -8.96 18.52
CA PRO A 54 24.77 -9.59 18.22
C PRO A 54 24.85 -10.94 18.90
N GLY A 55 24.14 -11.04 20.03
CA GLY A 55 24.21 -12.22 20.88
C GLY A 55 23.96 -13.42 19.97
N PRO A 56 24.64 -14.55 20.19
CA PRO A 56 24.58 -15.68 19.29
C PRO A 56 23.12 -16.13 19.22
N TYR A 57 22.39 -15.63 18.22
CA TYR A 57 21.13 -16.17 17.76
C TYR A 57 21.51 -17.48 17.07
N GLU A 58 21.88 -18.45 17.90
CA GLU A 58 22.14 -19.81 17.51
C GLU A 58 20.88 -20.31 16.80
N GLY A 59 21.04 -20.52 15.51
CA GLY A 59 20.52 -21.76 14.93
C GLY A 59 19.02 -21.88 14.76
N ARG A 60 18.23 -20.79 14.71
CA ARG A 60 17.00 -20.82 13.90
C ARG A 60 17.38 -20.58 12.45
N GLY A 61 18.15 -21.52 11.89
CA GLY A 61 18.35 -21.62 10.44
C GLY A 61 17.00 -21.50 9.75
N PRO A 62 16.95 -20.96 8.52
CA PRO A 62 15.70 -20.65 7.85
C PRO A 62 14.85 -21.92 7.88
N ARG A 63 13.86 -21.92 8.78
CA ARG A 63 12.88 -23.00 8.84
C ARG A 63 12.41 -23.07 7.40
N ASN A 64 12.45 -24.25 6.79
CA ASN A 64 11.67 -24.50 5.59
C ASN A 64 10.22 -24.28 6.04
N GLU A 65 9.81 -23.02 6.13
CA GLU A 65 8.46 -22.56 6.31
C GLU A 65 7.80 -23.08 5.06
N MET A 66 7.24 -24.29 5.21
CA MET A 66 6.31 -24.85 4.25
C MET A 66 5.37 -23.72 3.88
N GLU A 67 5.15 -23.53 2.58
CA GLU A 67 4.25 -22.50 2.07
C GLU A 67 2.97 -22.49 2.90
N GLY A 68 2.77 -21.40 3.63
CA GLY A 68 1.57 -21.23 4.43
C GLY A 68 0.33 -21.26 3.53
N PRO A 69 -0.85 -21.58 4.07
CA PRO A 69 -2.09 -21.61 3.29
C PRO A 69 -2.32 -20.29 2.52
N GLU A 70 -1.96 -19.16 3.12
CA GLU A 70 -2.04 -17.83 2.50
C GLU A 70 -1.11 -17.65 1.29
N GLU A 71 0.09 -18.25 1.32
CA GLU A 71 1.02 -18.19 0.19
C GLU A 71 0.52 -19.05 -0.97
N ARG A 72 -0.12 -20.19 -0.69
CA ARG A 72 -0.73 -21.06 -1.72
C ARG A 72 -1.90 -20.36 -2.41
N GLU A 73 -2.80 -19.75 -1.65
CA GLU A 73 -3.93 -19.00 -2.19
C GLU A 73 -3.46 -17.84 -3.08
N ALA A 74 -2.43 -17.09 -2.65
CA ALA A 74 -1.87 -16.01 -3.45
C ALA A 74 -1.20 -16.50 -4.73
N LEU A 75 -0.56 -17.68 -4.71
CA LEU A 75 0.02 -18.31 -5.90
C LEU A 75 -1.07 -18.77 -6.88
N GLU A 76 -2.13 -19.40 -6.39
CA GLU A 76 -3.27 -19.82 -7.23
C GLU A 76 -3.94 -18.62 -7.88
N PHE A 77 -4.18 -17.56 -7.10
CA PHE A 77 -4.71 -16.31 -7.62
C PHE A 77 -3.83 -15.72 -8.72
N ILE A 78 -2.50 -15.69 -8.53
CA ILE A 78 -1.57 -15.18 -9.54
C ILE A 78 -1.62 -16.03 -10.82
N ARG A 79 -1.65 -17.37 -10.69
CA ARG A 79 -1.78 -18.29 -11.85
C ARG A 79 -3.06 -18.04 -12.64
N GLU A 80 -4.16 -17.79 -11.94
CA GLU A 80 -5.46 -17.46 -12.55
C GLU A 80 -5.46 -16.07 -13.19
N ALA A 81 -4.84 -15.09 -12.53
CA ALA A 81 -4.83 -13.70 -12.95
C ALA A 81 -3.94 -13.45 -14.18
N ALA A 82 -2.77 -14.08 -14.22
CA ALA A 82 -1.76 -13.84 -15.25
C ALA A 82 -0.93 -15.11 -15.50
N PRO A 83 -1.47 -16.09 -16.24
CA PRO A 83 -0.75 -17.33 -16.55
C PRO A 83 0.56 -17.05 -17.31
N GLU A 84 0.59 -16.02 -18.17
CA GLU A 84 1.79 -15.60 -18.90
C GLU A 84 2.96 -15.19 -17.98
N MET A 85 2.69 -14.80 -16.73
CA MET A 85 3.71 -14.40 -15.76
C MET A 85 4.24 -15.55 -14.90
N GLN A 86 3.71 -16.76 -15.05
CA GLN A 86 4.04 -17.89 -14.19
C GLN A 86 5.56 -18.13 -14.14
N ASP A 87 6.24 -18.03 -15.28
CA ASP A 87 7.70 -18.20 -15.38
C ASP A 87 8.47 -17.09 -14.66
N GLU A 88 8.04 -15.83 -14.81
CA GLU A 88 8.66 -14.70 -14.10
C GLU A 88 8.49 -14.83 -12.58
N PHE A 89 7.33 -15.31 -12.12
CA PHE A 89 7.08 -15.54 -10.71
C PHE A 89 7.93 -16.68 -10.16
N PHE A 90 8.06 -17.79 -10.89
CA PHE A 90 8.96 -18.87 -10.50
C PHE A 90 10.42 -18.44 -10.49
N ARG A 91 10.83 -17.60 -11.46
CA ARG A 91 12.16 -16.99 -11.46
C ARG A 91 12.37 -16.10 -10.24
N ALA A 92 11.45 -15.19 -9.94
CA ALA A 92 11.51 -14.32 -8.76
C ALA A 92 11.55 -15.11 -7.45
N ARG A 93 10.81 -16.23 -7.38
CA ARG A 93 10.84 -17.16 -6.25
C ARG A 93 12.20 -17.83 -6.07
N ARG A 94 12.87 -18.22 -7.16
CA ARG A 94 14.21 -18.85 -7.14
C ARG A 94 15.31 -17.83 -6.81
N GLU A 95 15.28 -16.66 -7.45
CA GLU A 95 16.32 -15.65 -7.32
C GLU A 95 16.21 -14.86 -6.00
N LYS A 96 14.99 -14.55 -5.55
CA LYS A 96 14.74 -13.67 -4.38
C LYS A 96 13.60 -14.21 -3.50
N PRO A 97 13.75 -15.42 -2.91
CA PRO A 97 12.67 -16.09 -2.18
C PRO A 97 12.09 -15.26 -1.02
N ALA A 98 12.93 -14.57 -0.25
CA ALA A 98 12.47 -13.75 0.87
C ALA A 98 11.62 -12.56 0.43
N ALA A 99 12.04 -11.83 -0.61
CA ALA A 99 11.30 -10.70 -1.16
C ALA A 99 9.96 -11.17 -1.79
N PHE A 100 10.00 -12.32 -2.46
CA PHE A 100 8.81 -12.97 -3.03
C PHE A 100 7.78 -13.32 -1.95
N ARG A 101 8.19 -14.03 -0.88
CA ARG A 101 7.30 -14.35 0.26
C ARG A 101 6.74 -13.11 0.92
N LYS A 102 7.58 -12.10 1.16
CA LYS A 102 7.14 -10.81 1.71
C LYS A 102 6.07 -10.14 0.83
N LYS A 103 6.20 -10.24 -0.51
CA LYS A 103 5.19 -9.75 -1.45
C LYS A 103 3.88 -10.54 -1.34
N LEU A 104 3.94 -11.88 -1.31
CA LEU A 104 2.74 -12.73 -1.16
C LEU A 104 2.01 -12.48 0.15
N ARG A 105 2.72 -12.41 1.28
CA ARG A 105 2.13 -12.10 2.59
C ARG A 105 1.44 -10.74 2.64
N ARG A 106 1.97 -9.75 1.91
CA ARG A 106 1.32 -8.44 1.77
C ARG A 106 0.06 -8.48 0.90
N MET A 107 -0.01 -9.40 -0.06
CA MET A 107 -1.16 -9.57 -0.96
C MET A 107 -2.26 -10.42 -0.32
N ALA A 108 -1.93 -11.45 0.46
CA ALA A 108 -2.88 -12.38 1.06
C ALA A 108 -4.13 -11.73 1.70
N PRO A 109 -4.03 -10.70 2.57
CA PRO A 109 -5.23 -10.09 3.14
C PRO A 109 -6.11 -9.38 2.10
N MET A 110 -5.54 -8.92 0.98
CA MET A 110 -6.27 -8.27 -0.11
C MET A 110 -7.09 -9.26 -0.95
N LEU A 111 -6.76 -10.56 -0.90
CA LEU A 111 -7.45 -11.60 -1.67
C LEU A 111 -8.74 -12.09 -1.01
N LYS A 112 -8.90 -11.83 0.30
CA LYS A 112 -10.08 -12.21 1.08
C LYS A 112 -11.32 -11.40 0.69
N ASP A 113 -11.12 -10.19 0.18
CA ASP A 113 -12.20 -9.33 -0.29
C ASP A 113 -12.38 -9.49 -1.82
N PRO A 114 -13.55 -9.96 -2.31
CA PRO A 114 -13.79 -10.16 -3.73
C PRO A 114 -13.59 -8.90 -4.59
N GLU A 115 -13.99 -7.73 -4.10
CA GLU A 115 -13.87 -6.48 -4.86
C GLU A 115 -12.41 -6.04 -5.01
N THR A 116 -11.63 -6.15 -3.94
CA THR A 116 -10.19 -5.89 -3.96
C THR A 116 -9.46 -6.94 -4.80
N ARG A 117 -9.88 -8.21 -4.74
CA ARG A 117 -9.31 -9.30 -5.56
C ARG A 117 -9.42 -9.02 -7.05
N GLU A 118 -10.59 -8.58 -7.53
CA GLU A 118 -10.79 -8.24 -8.94
C GLU A 118 -10.00 -7.01 -9.38
N ALA A 119 -9.94 -5.96 -8.56
CA ALA A 119 -9.12 -4.78 -8.84
C ALA A 119 -7.61 -5.14 -8.90
N LEU A 120 -7.16 -6.01 -8.00
CA LEU A 120 -5.79 -6.51 -7.96
C LEU A 120 -5.46 -7.35 -9.20
N LYS A 121 -6.41 -8.19 -9.66
CA LYS A 121 -6.28 -8.98 -10.89
C LYS A 121 -6.06 -8.07 -12.10
N ARG A 122 -6.84 -6.99 -12.23
CA ARG A 122 -6.67 -5.98 -13.28
C ARG A 122 -5.32 -5.27 -13.18
N GLN A 123 -4.92 -4.84 -11.98
CA GLN A 123 -3.64 -4.17 -11.76
C GLN A 123 -2.45 -5.05 -12.19
N ILE A 124 -2.46 -6.33 -11.82
CA ILE A 124 -1.41 -7.29 -12.16
C ILE A 124 -1.31 -7.47 -13.68
N LYS A 125 -2.44 -7.64 -14.37
CA LYS A 125 -2.48 -7.75 -15.84
C LYS A 125 -1.90 -6.50 -16.53
N LEU A 126 -2.33 -5.31 -16.11
CA LEU A 126 -1.86 -4.04 -16.68
C LEU A 126 -0.37 -3.80 -16.41
N GLU A 127 0.12 -4.13 -15.21
CA GLU A 127 1.54 -4.04 -14.89
C GLU A 127 2.40 -4.91 -15.81
N PHE A 128 1.91 -6.12 -16.12
CA PHE A 128 2.58 -7.00 -17.07
C PHE A 128 2.56 -6.44 -18.49
N GLN A 129 1.39 -6.03 -18.97
CA GLN A 129 1.23 -5.47 -20.30
C GLN A 129 2.18 -4.27 -20.51
N VAL A 130 2.22 -3.34 -19.55
CA VAL A 130 3.13 -2.19 -19.56
C VAL A 130 4.59 -2.62 -19.61
N ARG A 131 5.00 -3.61 -18.80
CA ARG A 131 6.38 -4.13 -18.84
C ARG A 131 6.74 -4.78 -20.17
N ARG A 132 5.82 -5.54 -20.74
CA ARG A 132 6.00 -6.20 -22.04
C ARG A 132 6.18 -5.16 -23.15
N MET A 133 5.25 -4.21 -23.26
CA MET A 133 5.33 -3.12 -24.24
C MET A 133 6.59 -2.25 -24.06
N ALA A 134 6.98 -1.97 -22.81
CA ALA A 134 8.23 -1.25 -22.54
C ALA A 134 9.48 -2.04 -22.97
N SER A 135 9.44 -3.38 -22.88
CA SER A 135 10.52 -4.26 -23.36
C SER A 135 10.57 -4.31 -24.88
N GLU A 136 9.41 -4.42 -25.54
CA GLU A 136 9.27 -4.38 -27.01
C GLU A 136 9.76 -3.05 -27.58
N MET A 137 9.35 -1.93 -26.99
CA MET A 137 9.79 -0.58 -27.39
C MET A 137 11.31 -0.39 -27.29
N ARG A 138 11.97 -1.00 -26.30
CA ARG A 138 13.45 -0.96 -26.19
C ARG A 138 14.16 -1.79 -27.25
N LYS A 139 13.48 -2.77 -27.84
CA LYS A 139 14.02 -3.66 -28.88
C LYS A 139 13.71 -3.17 -30.29
N ALA A 140 12.69 -2.32 -30.46
CA ALA A 140 12.28 -1.81 -31.75
C ALA A 140 13.24 -0.73 -32.26
N ASP A 141 13.71 -0.87 -33.50
CA ASP A 141 14.59 0.10 -34.16
C ASP A 141 13.78 1.30 -34.69
N GLY A 142 13.41 2.23 -33.81
CA GLY A 142 13.06 3.65 -34.06
C GLY A 142 11.90 4.02 -35.00
N LYS A 143 11.49 3.17 -35.96
CA LYS A 143 10.45 3.46 -36.97
C LYS A 143 9.04 2.99 -36.57
N GLU A 144 8.92 2.00 -35.69
CA GLU A 144 7.63 1.52 -35.13
C GLU A 144 7.22 2.25 -33.84
N ASP A 145 7.96 3.30 -33.47
CA ASP A 145 8.01 3.82 -32.11
C ASP A 145 6.75 4.63 -31.73
N GLU A 146 6.05 5.27 -32.68
CA GLU A 146 4.89 6.11 -32.37
C GLU A 146 3.63 5.34 -32.00
N ALA A 147 3.32 4.23 -32.69
CA ALA A 147 2.14 3.42 -32.40
C ALA A 147 2.28 2.75 -31.03
N VAL A 148 3.45 2.13 -30.78
CA VAL A 148 3.79 1.49 -29.50
C VAL A 148 3.77 2.51 -28.36
N LYS A 149 4.28 3.74 -28.56
CA LYS A 149 4.18 4.82 -27.55
C LYS A 149 2.75 5.18 -27.19
N LYS A 150 1.83 5.26 -28.17
CA LYS A 150 0.42 5.57 -27.91
C LYS A 150 -0.27 4.45 -27.13
N GLU A 151 -0.02 3.19 -27.48
CA GLU A 151 -0.55 2.04 -26.74
C GLU A 151 0.03 1.96 -25.33
N LEU A 152 1.33 2.20 -25.17
CA LEU A 152 2.00 2.23 -23.87
C LEU A 152 1.45 3.36 -22.99
N ALA A 153 1.22 4.55 -23.53
CA ALA A 153 0.62 5.66 -22.81
C ALA A 153 -0.80 5.33 -22.32
N LYS A 154 -1.62 4.68 -23.16
CA LYS A 154 -2.96 4.22 -22.77
C LYS A 154 -2.90 3.21 -21.64
N ALA A 155 -2.04 2.19 -21.75
CA ALA A 155 -1.91 1.16 -20.72
C ALA A 155 -1.34 1.71 -19.40
N LEU A 156 -0.45 2.70 -19.46
CA LEU A 156 0.03 3.41 -18.27
C LEU A 156 -1.09 4.19 -17.57
N SER A 157 -1.97 4.84 -18.34
CA SER A 157 -3.16 5.50 -17.78
C SER A 157 -4.07 4.50 -17.09
N GLU A 158 -4.41 3.40 -17.76
CA GLU A 158 -5.24 2.33 -17.19
C GLU A 158 -4.58 1.73 -15.93
N GLN A 159 -3.25 1.54 -15.93
CA GLN A 159 -2.51 1.05 -14.78
C GLN A 159 -2.58 2.04 -13.61
N PHE A 160 -2.50 3.34 -13.88
CA PHE A 160 -2.63 4.38 -12.88
C PHE A 160 -4.02 4.33 -12.23
N ASP A 161 -5.08 4.26 -13.04
CA ASP A 161 -6.46 4.20 -12.56
C ASP A 161 -6.70 2.95 -11.71
N ALA A 162 -6.20 1.78 -12.15
CA ALA A 162 -6.30 0.54 -11.37
C ALA A 162 -5.55 0.61 -10.03
N LYS A 163 -4.38 1.27 -9.99
CA LYS A 163 -3.65 1.50 -8.73
C LYS A 163 -4.41 2.45 -7.82
N LEU A 164 -4.99 3.51 -8.37
CA LEU A 164 -5.79 4.47 -7.62
C LEU A 164 -7.04 3.80 -7.03
N GLU A 165 -7.74 2.97 -7.80
CA GLU A 165 -8.88 2.19 -7.34
C GLU A 165 -8.54 1.33 -6.11
N LEU A 166 -7.42 0.61 -6.15
CA LEU A 166 -6.94 -0.19 -5.02
C LEU A 166 -6.57 0.65 -3.79
N GLN A 167 -5.98 1.83 -4.00
CA GLN A 167 -5.68 2.75 -2.91
C GLN A 167 -6.97 3.28 -2.27
N VAL A 168 -7.99 3.60 -3.06
CA VAL A 168 -9.30 4.03 -2.57
C VAL A 168 -9.98 2.91 -1.77
N LYS A 169 -9.99 1.67 -2.27
CA LYS A 169 -10.53 0.50 -1.54
C LYS A 169 -9.80 0.27 -0.23
N ARG A 170 -8.46 0.35 -0.24
CA ARG A 170 -7.65 0.24 0.98
C ARG A 170 -7.97 1.35 1.98
N LEU A 171 -8.16 2.58 1.52
CA LEU A 171 -8.54 3.71 2.37
C LEU A 171 -9.93 3.51 2.98
N GLN A 172 -10.89 3.00 2.21
CA GLN A 172 -12.23 2.67 2.71
C GLN A 172 -12.17 1.60 3.80
N LYS A 173 -11.38 0.54 3.60
CA LYS A 173 -11.19 -0.50 4.61
C LYS A 173 -10.57 0.05 5.89
N MET A 174 -9.54 0.90 5.77
CA MET A 174 -8.94 1.57 6.93
C MET A 174 -9.94 2.44 7.69
N LYS A 175 -10.84 3.15 6.99
CA LYS A 175 -11.90 3.95 7.63
C LYS A 175 -12.89 3.06 8.40
N GLU A 176 -13.26 1.92 7.84
CA GLU A 176 -14.12 0.95 8.51
C GLU A 176 -13.45 0.42 9.79
N ASP A 177 -12.20 -0.01 9.69
CA ASP A 177 -11.45 -0.56 10.81
C ASP A 177 -11.24 0.49 11.93
N LEU A 178 -11.01 1.75 11.57
CA LEU A 178 -10.94 2.88 12.51
C LEU A 178 -12.27 3.08 13.23
N SER A 179 -13.39 3.12 12.51
CA SER A 179 -14.72 3.24 13.10
C SER A 179 -15.04 2.09 14.08
N GLN A 180 -14.69 0.86 13.71
CA GLN A 180 -14.84 -0.30 14.59
C GLN A 180 -13.96 -0.20 15.84
N LEU A 181 -12.74 0.33 15.72
CA LEU A 181 -11.84 0.55 16.85
C LEU A 181 -12.37 1.65 17.78
N GLU A 182 -12.84 2.77 17.24
CA GLU A 182 -13.48 3.85 17.99
C GLU A 182 -14.70 3.34 18.78
N SER A 183 -15.56 2.55 18.13
CA SER A 183 -16.71 1.92 18.79
C SER A 183 -16.29 1.03 19.97
N ARG A 184 -15.26 0.20 19.80
CA ARG A 184 -14.71 -0.64 20.89
C ARG A 184 -14.15 0.20 22.03
N ILE A 185 -13.43 1.28 21.74
CA ILE A 185 -12.91 2.21 22.74
C ILE A 185 -14.06 2.84 23.53
N ASN A 186 -15.09 3.32 22.84
CA ASN A 186 -16.24 3.96 23.49
C ASN A 186 -17.03 2.98 24.37
N LYS A 187 -17.24 1.73 23.92
CA LYS A 187 -17.82 0.67 24.74
C LYS A 187 -17.00 0.43 26.01
N ARG A 188 -15.68 0.31 25.88
CA ARG A 188 -14.78 0.10 27.03
C ARG A 188 -14.77 1.30 27.99
N LYS A 189 -14.87 2.52 27.47
CA LYS A 189 -15.03 3.74 28.28
C LYS A 189 -16.35 3.74 29.06
N ALA A 190 -17.44 3.34 28.42
CA ALA A 190 -18.75 3.24 29.08
C ALA A 190 -18.76 2.16 30.19
N GLN A 191 -18.03 1.06 29.98
CA GLN A 191 -17.87 -0.02 30.95
C GLN A 191 -16.78 0.22 32.00
N LYS A 192 -16.16 1.41 32.01
CA LYS A 192 -14.98 1.67 32.85
C LYS A 192 -15.29 1.41 34.32
N ASP A 193 -16.39 1.93 34.84
CA ASP A 193 -16.70 1.85 36.27
C ASP A 193 -17.03 0.41 36.69
N GLU A 194 -17.71 -0.36 35.83
CA GLU A 194 -17.94 -1.80 36.04
C GLU A 194 -16.63 -2.59 36.07
N ILE A 195 -15.72 -2.33 35.12
CA ILE A 195 -14.41 -2.96 35.06
C ILE A 195 -13.59 -2.62 36.32
N VAL A 196 -13.61 -1.35 36.75
CA VAL A 196 -12.91 -0.91 37.97
C VAL A 196 -13.51 -1.57 39.20
N LYS A 197 -14.85 -1.60 39.34
CA LYS A 197 -15.54 -2.26 40.45
C LYS A 197 -15.21 -3.75 40.51
N LYS A 198 -15.27 -4.46 39.38
CA LYS A 198 -14.91 -5.87 39.28
C LYS A 198 -13.45 -6.09 39.71
N ARG A 199 -12.53 -5.26 39.22
CA ARG A 199 -11.12 -5.39 39.58
C ARG A 199 -10.87 -5.08 41.05
N LEU A 200 -11.62 -4.15 41.64
CA LEU A 200 -11.54 -3.83 43.05
C LEU A 200 -12.01 -5.01 43.91
N SER A 201 -13.15 -5.64 43.58
CA SER A 201 -13.66 -6.81 44.31
C SER A 201 -12.74 -8.03 44.21
N GLU A 202 -12.10 -8.23 43.04
CA GLU A 202 -11.07 -9.27 42.85
C GLU A 202 -9.86 -9.04 43.78
N LEU A 203 -9.45 -7.78 43.97
CA LEU A 203 -8.28 -7.43 44.78
C LEU A 203 -8.58 -7.35 46.28
N SER A 204 -9.80 -7.00 46.68
CA SER A 204 -10.21 -7.01 48.09
C SER A 204 -10.55 -8.41 48.62
N GLY A 205 -10.60 -9.42 47.75
CA GLY A 205 -11.01 -10.78 48.09
C GLY A 205 -12.51 -10.91 48.36
N GLU A 206 -13.31 -9.90 47.97
CA GLU A 206 -14.77 -9.93 48.07
C GLU A 206 -15.42 -10.79 46.99
N SER A 207 -14.73 -11.03 45.86
CA SER A 207 -15.21 -11.99 44.86
C SER A 207 -14.63 -13.38 45.12
N GLU A 208 -15.49 -14.41 45.13
CA GLU A 208 -15.04 -15.79 45.20
C GLU A 208 -14.19 -16.15 43.98
N PRO A 209 -13.02 -16.80 44.15
CA PRO A 209 -12.10 -17.13 43.04
C PRO A 209 -12.68 -18.06 41.96
N TRP A 210 -13.89 -18.58 42.13
CA TRP A 210 -14.42 -19.72 41.38
C TRP A 210 -15.67 -19.45 40.54
N ASP A 211 -16.14 -18.21 40.45
CA ASP A 211 -17.20 -17.83 39.50
C ASP A 211 -16.59 -17.57 38.11
N TRP A 212 -16.52 -18.62 37.29
CA TRP A 212 -16.17 -18.55 35.85
C TRP A 212 -17.38 -18.84 34.96
#